data_AF-A0A957XDM3-F1
#
_entry.id   AF-A0A957XDM3-F1
#
_cell.length_a   1.000
_cell.length_b   1.000
_cell.length_c   1.000
_cell.angle_alpha   90.00
_cell.angle_beta   90.00
_cell.angle_gamma   90.00
#
_symmetry.space_group_name_H-M   'P 1'
#
loop_
_entity.id
_entity.type
_entity.pdbx_description
1 polymer ?
#
loop_
_entity_poly.entity_id
_entity_poly.type
_entity_poly.pdbx_seq_one_letter_code
_entity_poly.pdbx_strand_id
1 'polypeptide(L)'
;MITDRIMALNSLQQQDWAEAALLHRINPDKNERRFYFVSIGPALFDPYAVIRMWGRIGGYQRMLVTPCQTSLEARKLATKLVQRRLSRGYRLIQGAALTDDPP
;
A
#
# COMPACT_ATOMS: atom_id res chain seq x y z
N MET A 1 31.20 -18.97 -2.36
CA MET A 1 30.38 -18.56 -1.22
C MET A 1 28.97 -18.28 -1.73
N ILE A 2 28.02 -19.13 -1.37
CA ILE A 2 26.64 -19.15 -1.90
C ILE A 2 25.75 -18.09 -1.18
N THR A 3 26.33 -17.36 -0.23
CA THR A 3 25.59 -16.49 0.71
C THR A 3 25.11 -15.17 0.09
N ASP A 4 25.76 -14.63 -0.95
CA ASP A 4 25.39 -13.29 -1.46
C ASP A 4 24.12 -13.27 -2.33
N ARG A 5 23.80 -14.39 -3.00
CA ARG A 5 22.64 -14.46 -3.91
C ARG A 5 21.31 -14.77 -3.19
N ILE A 6 21.38 -15.46 -2.05
CA ILE A 6 20.20 -15.81 -1.23
C ILE A 6 19.88 -14.67 -0.23
N MET A 7 20.89 -13.93 0.24
CA MET A 7 20.69 -12.71 1.04
C MET A 7 20.03 -11.59 0.23
N ALA A 8 20.42 -11.37 -1.03
CA ALA A 8 19.84 -10.32 -1.89
C ALA A 8 18.36 -10.56 -2.24
N LEU A 9 17.93 -11.79 -2.50
CA LEU A 9 16.53 -12.10 -2.81
C LEU A 9 15.60 -12.01 -1.58
N ASN A 10 16.09 -12.38 -0.38
CA ASN A 10 15.33 -12.18 0.86
C ASN A 10 15.34 -10.73 1.34
N SER A 11 16.43 -9.98 1.13
CA SER A 11 16.46 -8.54 1.44
C SER A 11 15.66 -7.71 0.44
N LEU A 12 15.54 -8.12 -0.83
CA LEU A 12 14.59 -7.52 -1.78
C LEU A 12 13.13 -7.83 -1.38
N GLN A 13 12.81 -9.05 -0.92
CA GLN A 13 11.45 -9.36 -0.44
C GLN A 13 11.03 -8.59 0.82
N GLN A 14 11.97 -8.21 1.70
CA GLN A 14 11.66 -7.40 2.89
C GLN A 14 11.68 -5.88 2.61
N GLN A 15 12.51 -5.42 1.66
CA GLN A 15 12.68 -4.00 1.34
C GLN A 15 11.61 -3.46 0.37
N ASP A 16 11.02 -4.32 -0.46
CA ASP A 16 10.05 -3.92 -1.50
C ASP A 16 8.64 -3.61 -0.94
N TRP A 17 8.35 -3.90 0.33
CA TRP A 17 7.12 -3.47 1.03
C TRP A 17 7.31 -2.27 1.97
N ALA A 18 8.45 -1.58 1.88
CA ALA A 18 8.78 -0.49 2.79
C ALA A 18 7.81 0.71 2.73
N GLU A 19 7.10 0.91 1.61
CA GLU A 19 6.14 2.00 1.43
C GLU A 19 4.73 1.45 1.14
N ALA A 20 4.02 1.04 2.19
CA ALA A 20 2.66 0.50 2.09
C ALA A 20 1.78 0.91 3.28
N ALA A 21 0.47 0.97 3.04
CA ALA A 21 -0.53 1.21 4.08
C ALA A 21 -1.77 0.36 3.86
N LEU A 22 -2.19 -0.34 4.92
CA LEU A 22 -3.46 -1.03 5.04
C LEU A 22 -4.38 -0.21 5.94
N LEU A 23 -5.57 0.09 5.43
CA LEU A 23 -6.61 0.79 6.15
C LEU A 23 -7.91 -0.01 6.17
N HIS A 24 -8.63 0.02 7.29
CA HIS A 24 -9.96 -0.58 7.42
C HIS A 24 -11.03 0.46 7.71
N ARG A 25 -12.23 0.22 7.20
CA ARG A 25 -13.45 0.88 7.66
C ARG A 25 -14.44 -0.19 8.06
N ILE A 26 -14.73 -0.27 9.35
CA ILE A 26 -15.62 -1.26 9.95
C ILE A 26 -16.73 -0.50 10.68
N ASN A 27 -17.98 -0.70 10.26
CA ASN A 27 -19.18 -0.23 10.92
C ASN A 27 -20.19 -1.41 10.98
N PRO A 28 -20.35 -2.06 12.15
CA PRO A 28 -21.25 -3.19 12.32
C PRO A 28 -22.72 -2.85 12.03
N ASP A 29 -23.18 -1.68 12.48
CA ASP A 29 -24.57 -1.23 12.32
C ASP A 29 -24.99 -1.07 10.85
N LYS A 30 -24.01 -0.88 9.96
CA LYS A 30 -24.20 -0.72 8.51
C LYS A 30 -23.75 -1.93 7.69
N ASN A 31 -23.40 -3.06 8.34
CA ASN A 31 -22.76 -4.22 7.69
C ASN A 31 -21.59 -3.81 6.76
N GLU A 32 -20.83 -2.80 7.19
CA GLU A 32 -19.69 -2.28 6.47
C GLU A 32 -18.41 -2.88 7.04
N ARG A 33 -17.72 -3.67 6.23
CA ARG A 33 -16.42 -4.25 6.59
C ARG A 33 -15.52 -4.21 5.36
N ARG A 34 -14.82 -3.08 5.18
CA ARG A 34 -14.03 -2.77 3.98
C ARG A 34 -12.57 -2.56 4.33
N PHE A 35 -11.70 -2.90 3.37
CA PHE A 35 -10.29 -2.55 3.43
C PHE A 35 -9.90 -1.66 2.24
N TYR A 36 -8.81 -0.94 2.44
CA TYR A 36 -8.10 -0.20 1.40
C TYR A 36 -6.61 -0.41 1.62
N PHE A 37 -5.93 -0.99 0.65
CA PHE A 37 -4.49 -1.19 0.64
C PHE A 37 -3.88 -0.30 -0.43
N VAL A 38 -2.76 0.32 -0.10
CA VAL A 38 -1.94 1.10 -1.02
C VAL A 38 -0.48 0.75 -0.80
N SER A 39 0.27 0.55 -1.88
CA SER A 39 1.72 0.38 -1.83
C SER A 39 2.38 1.04 -3.02
N ILE A 40 3.68 1.26 -2.91
CA ILE A 40 4.54 1.68 -4.01
C ILE A 40 5.40 0.50 -4.40
N GLY A 41 5.53 0.26 -5.71
CA GLY A 41 6.37 -0.79 -6.26
C GLY A 41 6.54 -0.62 -7.78
N PRO A 42 7.34 -1.46 -8.43
CA PRO A 42 7.49 -1.44 -9.88
C PRO A 42 6.20 -1.90 -10.58
N ALA A 43 5.97 -1.42 -11.80
CA ALA A 43 4.97 -1.96 -12.73
C ALA A 43 5.65 -2.65 -13.92
N LEU A 44 4.87 -3.34 -14.75
CA LEU A 44 5.38 -4.15 -15.87
C LEU A 44 6.32 -3.38 -16.83
N PHE A 45 6.11 -2.07 -16.98
CA PHE A 45 6.88 -1.20 -17.88
C PHE A 45 7.47 0.04 -17.19
N ASP A 46 7.19 0.26 -15.91
CA ASP A 46 7.54 1.49 -15.21
C ASP A 46 8.28 1.19 -13.91
N PRO A 47 9.36 1.91 -13.60
CA PRO A 47 10.13 1.68 -12.38
C PRO A 47 9.34 2.03 -11.11
N TYR A 48 8.28 2.84 -11.22
CA TYR A 48 7.44 3.25 -10.10
C TYR A 48 5.97 3.17 -10.47
N ALA A 49 5.17 2.67 -9.54
CA ALA A 49 3.74 2.68 -9.61
C ALA A 49 3.12 2.66 -8.21
N VAL A 50 1.92 3.24 -8.11
CA VAL A 50 1.07 3.09 -6.94
C VAL A 50 0.09 1.95 -7.19
N ILE A 51 0.21 0.91 -6.39
CA ILE A 51 -0.68 -0.25 -6.40
C ILE A 51 -1.76 -0.02 -5.36
N ARG A 52 -3.03 -0.20 -5.75
CA ARG A 52 -4.19 -0.06 -4.87
C ARG A 52 -5.00 -1.34 -4.89
N MET A 53 -5.43 -1.81 -3.71
CA MET A 53 -6.41 -2.88 -3.59
C MET A 53 -7.54 -2.44 -2.66
N TRP A 54 -8.77 -2.81 -2.98
CA TRP A 54 -9.92 -2.48 -2.12
C TRP A 54 -11.06 -3.47 -2.30
N GLY A 55 -11.83 -3.65 -1.23
CA GLY A 55 -12.93 -4.60 -1.24
C GLY A 55 -13.58 -4.74 0.13
N ARG A 56 -14.53 -5.68 0.21
CA ARG A 56 -15.02 -6.17 1.49
C ARG A 56 -13.98 -7.14 2.07
N ILE A 57 -13.77 -7.10 3.38
CA ILE A 57 -12.89 -8.05 4.07
C ILE A 57 -13.55 -9.44 3.98
N GLY A 58 -12.81 -10.43 3.48
CA GLY A 58 -13.30 -11.81 3.28
C GLY A 58 -14.14 -12.00 2.01
N GLY A 59 -14.08 -11.08 1.05
CA GLY A 59 -14.80 -11.20 -0.22
C GLY A 59 -13.94 -10.81 -1.43
N TYR A 60 -14.57 -10.73 -2.60
CA TYR A 60 -13.91 -10.28 -3.82
C TYR A 60 -13.31 -8.87 -3.67
N GLN A 61 -12.11 -8.70 -4.20
CA GLN A 61 -11.34 -7.46 -4.13
C GLN A 61 -10.96 -6.97 -5.52
N ARG A 62 -10.88 -5.65 -5.66
CA ARG A 62 -10.40 -4.97 -6.87
C ARG A 62 -8.96 -4.55 -6.67
N MET A 63 -8.24 -4.44 -7.78
CA MET A 63 -6.88 -3.93 -7.85
C MET A 63 -6.77 -2.88 -8.95
N LEU A 64 -5.95 -1.86 -8.74
CA LEU A 64 -5.58 -0.88 -9.75
C LEU A 64 -4.14 -0.44 -9.57
N VAL A 65 -3.37 -0.52 -10.65
CA VAL A 65 -1.99 -0.05 -10.72
C VAL A 65 -1.99 1.29 -11.44
N THR A 66 -1.30 2.28 -10.87
CA THR A 66 -1.11 3.59 -11.49
C THR A 66 0.38 3.83 -11.66
N PRO A 67 0.88 3.76 -12.90
CA PRO A 67 2.26 4.12 -13.20
C PRO A 67 2.61 5.55 -12.75
N CYS A 68 3.86 5.74 -12.36
CA CYS A 68 4.43 7.02 -11.99
C CYS A 68 5.83 7.13 -12.62
N GLN A 69 6.21 8.34 -13.03
CA GLN A 69 7.50 8.56 -13.67
C GLN A 69 8.65 8.57 -12.66
N THR A 70 8.35 8.92 -11.40
CA THR A 70 9.36 9.05 -10.34
C THR A 70 8.87 8.47 -9.01
N SER A 71 9.81 8.07 -8.15
CA SER A 71 9.53 7.64 -6.77
C SER A 71 8.81 8.72 -5.95
N LEU A 72 9.20 9.98 -6.11
CA LEU A 72 8.58 11.12 -5.43
C LEU A 72 7.12 11.31 -5.84
N GLU A 73 6.81 11.16 -7.14
CA GLU A 73 5.44 11.21 -7.64
C GLU A 73 4.60 10.07 -7.05
N ALA A 74 5.12 8.85 -7.05
CA ALA A 74 4.45 7.70 -6.46
C ALA A 74 4.16 7.93 -4.97
N ARG A 75 5.14 8.46 -4.21
CA ARG A 75 4.96 8.80 -2.79
C ARG A 75 3.89 9.84 -2.56
N LYS A 76 3.93 10.96 -3.30
CA LYS A 76 2.90 12.01 -3.23
C LYS A 76 1.49 11.45 -3.52
N LEU A 77 1.37 10.62 -4.54
CA LEU A 77 0.09 10.00 -4.91
C LEU A 77 -0.40 9.03 -3.81
N ALA A 78 0.48 8.16 -3.30
CA ALA A 78 0.16 7.23 -2.23
C ALA A 78 -0.28 7.95 -0.95
N THR A 79 0.49 8.95 -0.48
CA THR A 79 0.13 9.76 0.69
C THR A 79 -1.22 10.44 0.52
N LYS A 80 -1.49 11.04 -0.66
CA LYS A 80 -2.78 11.67 -0.96
C LYS A 80 -3.94 10.68 -0.90
N LEU A 81 -3.73 9.44 -1.37
CA LEU A 81 -4.74 8.38 -1.31
C LEU A 81 -5.01 7.96 0.14
N VAL A 82 -3.98 7.78 0.95
CA VAL A 82 -4.09 7.46 2.38
C VAL A 82 -4.89 8.55 3.10
N GLN A 83 -4.46 9.81 3.01
CA GLN A 83 -5.13 10.94 3.65
C GLN A 83 -6.60 11.05 3.25
N ARG A 84 -6.91 10.86 1.96
CA ARG A 84 -8.29 10.87 1.46
C ARG A 84 -9.14 9.73 2.03
N ARG A 85 -8.55 8.58 2.36
CA ARG A 85 -9.29 7.47 2.99
C ARG A 85 -9.48 7.69 4.47
N LEU A 86 -8.46 8.21 5.16
CA LEU A 86 -8.57 8.61 6.57
C LEU A 86 -9.71 9.60 6.78
N SER A 87 -9.82 10.65 5.95
CA SER A 87 -10.93 11.61 6.03
C SER A 87 -12.32 11.03 5.72
N ARG A 88 -12.39 9.81 5.17
CA ARG A 88 -13.63 9.07 4.90
C ARG A 88 -13.96 8.03 5.97
N GLY A 89 -13.30 8.11 7.12
CA GLY A 89 -13.52 7.22 8.26
C GLY A 89 -12.87 5.84 8.12
N TYR A 90 -11.92 5.68 7.20
CA TYR A 90 -10.98 4.56 7.29
C TYR A 90 -9.99 4.84 8.42
N ARG A 91 -9.52 3.79 9.08
CA ARG A 91 -8.47 3.83 10.10
C ARG A 91 -7.26 3.08 9.59
N LEU A 92 -6.08 3.60 9.87
CA LEU A 92 -4.82 2.91 9.59
C LEU A 92 -4.74 1.66 10.48
N ILE A 93 -4.38 0.53 9.85
CA ILE A 93 -4.17 -0.75 10.54
C ILE A 93 -2.68 -1.09 10.52
N GLN A 94 -2.03 -0.83 9.38
CA GLN A 94 -0.60 -0.98 9.22
C GLN A 94 -0.12 0.08 8.24
N GLY A 95 1.00 0.72 8.53
CA GLY A 95 1.67 1.68 7.66
C GLY A 95 3.18 1.52 7.78
N ALA A 96 3.87 1.45 6.66
CA ALA A 96 5.32 1.57 6.56
C ALA A 96 5.61 2.73 5.59
N ALA A 97 6.39 3.72 6.04
CA ALA A 97 6.91 4.89 5.30
C ALA A 97 5.92 5.73 4.44
N LEU A 98 4.60 5.53 4.57
CA LEU A 98 3.54 6.33 3.91
C LEU A 98 2.72 7.19 4.90
N THR A 99 3.07 7.10 6.18
CA THR A 99 2.49 7.83 7.31
C THR A 99 3.66 8.27 8.18
N ASP A 100 4.35 9.34 7.77
CA ASP A 100 5.53 9.88 8.45
C ASP A 100 5.22 10.57 9.80
N ASP A 101 4.19 10.12 10.51
CA ASP A 101 3.97 10.43 11.93
C ASP A 101 3.57 9.14 12.65
N PRO A 102 4.51 8.41 13.29
CA PRO A 102 4.16 7.51 14.38
C PRO A 102 3.68 8.35 15.59
N PRO A 103 2.74 7.85 16.43
CA PRO A 103 2.40 8.53 17.68
C PRO A 103 3.60 8.60 18.63
#